data_AF-A0A953BS27-F1
#
_entry.id   AF-A0A953BS27-F1
#
_cell.length_a   1.000
_cell.length_b   1.000
_cell.length_c   1.000
_cell.angle_alpha   90.00
_cell.angle_beta   90.00
_cell.angle_gamma   90.00
#
_symmetry.space_group_name_H-M   'P 1'
#
loop_
_entity.id
_entity.type
_entity.pdbx_description
1 polymer ?
#
loop_
_entity_poly.entity_id
_entity_poly.type
_entity_poly.pdbx_seq_one_letter_code
_entity_poly.pdbx_strand_id
1 'polypeptide(L)'
;MSELPQAEIVRAGAAATGARVGGRAVSILWFVPVLAVGLVGVLFFQAYAQRGPLITINFANGEGLRAGDPVSFRGVQVGKVREVLLTPDLAGVSTRVELNKDAAGLAVEGSRFWVVRPELSLTRVSGLETLLGPRYIEAEPGPAGAPAARSFQGLQTPPRGAGRGLPGAEGGLELTLSGTRLGSVTPGSPVVYREVRVGSVLAADLSPDSRTVDVQVRIDPAYVHLVRENTRFWNVSGIGLDLGLGGLKLRAGSLESVLAGGIAFATPNRPGQPVAPGHRFELAESADDSWLKWTPDLTLGTP
;
A
#
# COMPACT_ATOMS: atom_id res chain seq x y z
N MET A 1 -52.23 -104.40 17.48
CA MET A 1 -53.46 -104.78 16.75
C MET A 1 -54.23 -103.49 16.53
N SER A 2 -54.61 -103.20 15.27
CA SER A 2 -54.94 -101.90 14.60
C SER A 2 -53.73 -101.27 13.88
N GLU A 3 -53.35 -101.75 12.68
CA GLU A 3 -53.85 -101.38 11.32
C GLU A 3 -53.55 -99.92 10.95
N LEU A 4 -52.53 -99.64 10.12
CA LEU A 4 -52.49 -99.53 8.62
C LEU A 4 -52.42 -98.02 8.22
N PRO A 5 -52.02 -97.62 6.98
CA PRO A 5 -51.08 -98.16 6.01
C PRO A 5 -50.11 -97.09 5.44
N GLN A 6 -49.28 -97.54 4.50
CA GLN A 6 -48.33 -96.77 3.68
C GLN A 6 -48.99 -95.68 2.83
N ALA A 7 -48.29 -94.56 2.62
CA ALA A 7 -48.63 -93.53 1.63
C ALA A 7 -47.47 -93.35 0.63
N GLU A 8 -47.62 -94.08 -0.46
CA GLU A 8 -47.37 -93.73 -1.87
C GLU A 8 -46.55 -92.48 -2.21
N ILE A 9 -45.44 -92.74 -2.91
CA ILE A 9 -44.63 -91.75 -3.63
C ILE A 9 -45.38 -91.37 -4.92
N VAL A 10 -45.76 -90.10 -5.06
CA VAL A 10 -46.14 -89.52 -6.36
C VAL A 10 -45.14 -88.41 -6.70
N ARG A 11 -44.27 -88.71 -7.68
CA ARG A 11 -43.51 -87.71 -8.44
C ARG A 11 -44.48 -86.90 -9.29
N ALA A 12 -44.45 -85.59 -9.17
CA ALA A 12 -45.02 -84.68 -10.15
C ALA A 12 -43.98 -83.62 -10.55
N GLY A 13 -43.59 -83.68 -11.84
CA GLY A 13 -43.64 -82.54 -12.75
C GLY A 13 -42.82 -81.30 -12.45
N ALA A 14 -41.79 -81.10 -13.27
CA ALA A 14 -41.01 -79.88 -13.38
C ALA A 14 -41.84 -78.63 -13.71
N ALA A 15 -41.41 -77.48 -13.18
CA ALA A 15 -41.44 -76.20 -13.89
C ALA A 15 -40.40 -75.26 -13.26
N ALA A 16 -39.14 -75.38 -13.72
CA ALA A 16 -38.14 -74.35 -13.52
C ALA A 16 -38.61 -73.08 -14.25
N THR A 17 -39.25 -72.16 -13.53
CA THR A 17 -39.57 -70.84 -14.07
C THR A 17 -38.29 -70.02 -14.06
N GLY A 18 -37.59 -70.03 -15.20
CA GLY A 18 -36.46 -69.16 -15.44
C GLY A 18 -36.91 -67.70 -15.37
N ALA A 19 -36.58 -67.04 -14.26
CA ALA A 19 -36.63 -65.59 -14.17
C ALA A 19 -35.58 -65.02 -15.14
N ARG A 20 -36.02 -64.62 -16.34
CA ARG A 20 -35.22 -63.81 -17.25
C ARG A 20 -34.97 -62.46 -16.57
N VAL A 21 -33.74 -62.26 -16.10
CA VAL A 21 -33.24 -60.95 -15.67
C VAL A 21 -33.20 -60.07 -16.92
N GLY A 22 -34.21 -59.21 -17.08
CA GLY A 22 -34.28 -58.20 -18.12
C GLY A 22 -33.10 -57.24 -18.03
N GLY A 23 -32.53 -56.92 -19.19
CA GLY A 23 -31.27 -56.20 -19.33
C GLY A 23 -31.22 -54.87 -18.59
N ARG A 24 -30.03 -54.55 -18.07
CA ARG A 24 -29.67 -53.23 -17.53
C ARG A 24 -29.82 -52.17 -18.63
N ALA A 25 -31.00 -51.59 -18.75
CA ALA A 25 -31.13 -50.26 -19.31
C ALA A 25 -30.46 -49.31 -18.29
N VAL A 26 -29.22 -48.90 -18.57
CA VAL A 26 -28.59 -47.80 -17.84
C VAL A 26 -29.50 -46.60 -18.04
N SER A 27 -30.29 -46.32 -17.02
CA SER A 27 -31.40 -45.38 -17.12
C SER A 27 -30.85 -43.99 -17.43
N ILE A 28 -31.45 -43.32 -18.40
CA ILE A 28 -31.23 -41.90 -18.73
C ILE A 28 -31.30 -40.99 -17.48
N LEU A 29 -31.97 -41.43 -16.41
CA LEU A 29 -31.97 -40.78 -15.11
C LEU A 29 -30.57 -40.59 -14.48
N TRP A 30 -29.58 -41.43 -14.81
CA TRP A 30 -28.21 -41.29 -14.29
C TRP A 30 -27.40 -40.17 -14.96
N PHE A 31 -27.90 -39.62 -16.06
CA PHE A 31 -27.25 -38.53 -16.77
C PHE A 31 -27.24 -37.23 -15.96
N VAL A 32 -28.34 -36.94 -15.24
CA VAL A 32 -28.46 -35.73 -14.41
C VAL A 32 -27.45 -35.72 -13.24
N PRO A 33 -27.30 -36.80 -12.44
CA PRO A 33 -26.25 -36.88 -11.42
C PRO A 33 -24.82 -36.76 -11.98
N VAL A 34 -24.52 -37.43 -13.09
CA VAL A 34 -23.18 -37.38 -13.70
C VAL A 34 -22.87 -35.99 -14.24
N LEU A 35 -23.84 -35.34 -14.89
CA LEU A 35 -23.72 -33.97 -15.35
C LEU A 35 -23.51 -33.01 -14.18
N ALA A 36 -24.26 -33.18 -13.07
CA ALA A 36 -24.10 -32.35 -11.88
C ALA A 36 -22.72 -32.51 -11.24
N VAL A 37 -22.21 -33.73 -11.10
CA VAL A 37 -20.84 -33.98 -10.61
C VAL A 37 -19.79 -33.39 -11.55
N GLY A 38 -19.99 -33.52 -12.86
CA GLY A 38 -19.12 -32.88 -13.87
C GLY A 38 -19.08 -31.36 -13.71
N LEU A 39 -20.24 -30.72 -13.53
CA LEU A 39 -20.34 -29.27 -13.31
C LEU A 39 -19.66 -28.84 -12.01
N VAL A 40 -19.88 -29.58 -10.92
CA VAL A 40 -19.19 -29.34 -9.63
C VAL A 40 -17.67 -29.52 -9.79
N GLY A 41 -17.22 -30.52 -10.53
CA GLY A 41 -15.81 -30.74 -10.84
C GLY A 41 -15.20 -29.58 -11.62
N VAL A 42 -15.92 -29.05 -12.63
CA VAL A 42 -15.48 -27.88 -13.41
C VAL A 42 -15.42 -26.64 -12.54
N LEU A 43 -16.45 -26.35 -11.75
CA LEU A 43 -16.47 -25.20 -10.84
C LEU A 43 -15.37 -25.30 -9.78
N PHE A 44 -15.13 -26.49 -9.24
CA PHE A 44 -14.04 -26.74 -8.30
C PHE A 44 -12.67 -26.54 -8.94
N PHE A 45 -12.47 -27.06 -10.16
CA PHE A 45 -11.23 -26.88 -10.90
C PHE A 45 -10.97 -25.42 -11.24
N GLN A 46 -12.00 -24.68 -11.68
CA GLN A 46 -11.90 -23.24 -11.92
C GLN A 46 -11.55 -22.49 -10.63
N ALA A 47 -12.24 -22.79 -9.52
CA ALA A 47 -11.96 -22.18 -8.22
C ALA A 47 -10.55 -22.49 -7.70
N TYR A 48 -10.01 -23.67 -7.99
CA TYR A 48 -8.65 -24.06 -7.63
C TYR A 48 -7.59 -23.41 -8.53
N ALA A 49 -7.85 -23.35 -9.84
CA ALA A 49 -6.94 -22.76 -10.84
C ALA A 49 -6.86 -21.22 -10.78
N GLN A 50 -7.79 -20.58 -10.06
CA GLN A 50 -7.82 -19.13 -9.78
C GLN A 50 -6.97 -18.74 -8.56
N ARG A 51 -6.53 -19.69 -7.72
CA ARG A 51 -5.70 -19.39 -6.54
C ARG A 51 -4.28 -19.06 -6.98
N GLY A 52 -3.76 -17.93 -6.51
CA GLY A 52 -2.37 -17.57 -6.73
C GLY A 52 -1.42 -18.18 -5.69
N PRO A 53 -0.12 -17.83 -5.74
CA PRO A 53 0.88 -18.42 -4.88
C PRO A 53 0.67 -18.03 -3.41
N LEU A 54 0.92 -18.98 -2.51
CA LEU A 54 1.03 -18.70 -1.08
C LEU A 54 2.47 -18.31 -0.75
N ILE A 55 2.64 -17.16 -0.12
CA ILE A 55 3.91 -16.64 0.36
C ILE A 55 3.88 -16.46 1.88
N THR A 56 5.04 -16.54 2.49
CA THR A 56 5.26 -16.32 3.93
C THR A 56 6.09 -15.05 4.10
N ILE A 57 5.61 -14.12 4.90
CA ILE A 57 6.28 -12.85 5.19
C ILE A 57 6.56 -12.78 6.68
N ASN A 58 7.82 -12.65 7.06
CA ASN A 58 8.26 -12.59 8.45
C ASN A 58 8.44 -11.12 8.87
N PHE A 59 7.61 -10.64 9.78
CA PHE A 59 7.69 -9.31 10.37
C PHE A 59 8.26 -9.39 11.80
N ALA A 60 9.01 -8.37 12.22
CA ALA A 60 9.53 -8.30 13.59
C ALA A 60 8.42 -8.10 14.64
N ASN A 61 7.37 -7.35 14.29
CA ASN A 61 6.19 -7.03 15.09
C ASN A 61 4.96 -7.23 14.21
N GLY A 62 3.96 -7.99 14.67
CA GLY A 62 2.69 -8.21 13.96
C GLY A 62 1.57 -7.30 14.44
N GLU A 63 1.89 -6.11 14.97
CA GLU A 63 0.95 -5.29 15.74
C GLU A 63 -0.24 -4.83 14.87
N GLY A 64 -1.35 -5.54 15.04
CA GLY A 64 -2.63 -5.32 14.38
C GLY A 64 -2.67 -5.65 12.89
N LEU A 65 -1.84 -6.60 12.43
CA LEU A 65 -2.14 -7.42 11.25
C LEU A 65 -3.13 -8.52 11.63
N ARG A 66 -4.11 -8.81 10.79
CA ARG A 66 -5.13 -9.82 11.00
C ARG A 66 -5.36 -10.65 9.75
N ALA A 67 -5.92 -11.84 9.95
CA ALA A 67 -6.45 -12.62 8.84
C ALA A 67 -7.53 -11.81 8.12
N GLY A 68 -7.43 -11.73 6.79
CA GLY A 68 -8.31 -10.96 5.92
C GLY A 68 -7.75 -9.62 5.47
N ASP A 69 -6.68 -9.11 6.07
CA ASP A 69 -6.10 -7.83 5.66
C ASP A 69 -5.66 -7.87 4.18
N PRO A 70 -5.97 -6.83 3.38
CA PRO A 70 -5.61 -6.82 1.97
C PRO A 70 -4.11 -6.61 1.78
N VAL A 71 -3.58 -7.22 0.72
CA VAL A 71 -2.27 -6.90 0.18
C VAL A 71 -2.48 -6.08 -1.07
N SER A 72 -1.87 -4.91 -1.12
CA SER A 72 -2.06 -3.92 -2.18
C SER A 72 -0.75 -3.64 -2.90
N PHE A 73 -0.85 -3.33 -4.18
CA PHE A 73 0.24 -2.79 -4.99
C PHE A 73 -0.29 -1.61 -5.77
N ARG A 74 0.27 -0.42 -5.55
CA ARG A 74 -0.15 0.84 -6.20
C ARG A 74 -1.66 1.10 -6.04
N GLY A 75 -2.20 0.78 -4.86
CA GLY A 75 -3.63 0.95 -4.54
C GLY A 75 -4.57 -0.13 -5.11
N VAL A 76 -4.05 -1.15 -5.80
CA VAL A 76 -4.84 -2.29 -6.30
C VAL A 76 -4.66 -3.48 -5.36
N GLN A 77 -5.76 -4.12 -4.96
CA GLN A 77 -5.71 -5.34 -4.15
C GLN A 77 -5.16 -6.51 -4.97
N VAL A 78 -3.99 -6.99 -4.59
CA VAL A 78 -3.24 -8.08 -5.24
C VAL A 78 -3.21 -9.37 -4.42
N GLY A 79 -3.71 -9.34 -3.19
CA GLY A 79 -3.81 -10.52 -2.34
C GLY A 79 -4.51 -10.24 -1.02
N LYS A 80 -4.44 -11.23 -0.13
CA LYS A 80 -5.02 -11.18 1.22
C LYS A 80 -4.18 -11.97 2.23
N VAL A 81 -4.17 -11.50 3.46
CA VAL A 81 -3.58 -12.23 4.58
C VAL A 81 -4.49 -13.41 4.93
N ARG A 82 -3.94 -14.63 4.91
CA ARG A 82 -4.67 -15.84 5.28
C ARG A 82 -4.64 -16.05 6.78
N GLU A 83 -3.46 -15.92 7.38
CA GLU A 83 -3.27 -16.08 8.82
C GLU A 83 -1.96 -15.44 9.29
N VAL A 84 -1.92 -15.16 10.58
CA VAL A 84 -0.81 -14.50 11.27
C VAL A 84 -0.41 -15.43 12.43
N LEU A 85 0.82 -15.94 12.39
CA LEU A 85 1.36 -16.88 13.36
C LEU A 85 2.59 -16.28 14.04
N LEU A 86 2.87 -16.66 15.29
CA LEU A 86 4.17 -16.37 15.88
C LEU A 86 5.25 -17.26 15.26
N THR A 87 6.45 -16.71 15.10
CA THR A 87 7.61 -17.51 14.70
C THR A 87 7.98 -18.49 15.83
N PRO A 88 8.63 -19.64 15.52
CA PRO A 88 8.99 -20.64 16.53
C PRO A 88 9.91 -20.14 17.64
N ASP A 89 10.71 -19.11 17.35
CA ASP A 89 11.63 -18.43 18.26
C ASP A 89 10.96 -17.30 19.08
N LEU A 90 9.66 -17.04 18.86
CA LEU A 90 8.88 -15.97 19.49
C LEU A 90 9.45 -14.55 19.24
N ALA A 91 10.42 -14.40 18.34
CA ALA A 91 11.08 -13.13 18.05
C ALA A 91 10.30 -12.26 17.05
N GLY A 92 9.23 -12.80 16.44
CA GLY A 92 8.41 -12.07 15.50
C GLY A 92 7.16 -12.81 15.06
N VAL A 93 6.63 -12.40 13.92
CA VAL A 93 5.35 -12.85 13.39
C VAL A 93 5.50 -13.28 11.93
N SER A 94 5.12 -14.52 11.65
CA SER A 94 5.07 -15.10 10.31
C SER A 94 3.66 -15.00 9.75
N THR A 95 3.51 -14.18 8.71
CA THR A 95 2.22 -13.92 8.05
C THR A 95 2.15 -14.72 6.76
N ARG A 96 1.13 -15.59 6.63
CA ARG A 96 0.87 -16.27 5.35
C ARG A 96 -0.07 -15.42 4.52
N VAL A 97 0.37 -15.07 3.32
CA VAL A 97 -0.37 -14.27 2.35
C VAL A 97 -0.71 -15.14 1.15
N GLU A 98 -1.96 -15.06 0.70
CA GLU A 98 -2.42 -15.62 -0.56
C GLU A 98 -2.48 -14.49 -1.59
N LEU A 99 -1.61 -14.56 -2.59
CA LEU A 99 -1.63 -13.63 -3.72
C LEU A 99 -2.65 -14.08 -4.76
N ASN A 100 -3.15 -13.14 -5.55
CA ASN A 100 -3.94 -13.42 -6.75
C ASN A 100 -3.03 -13.98 -7.85
N LYS A 101 -3.62 -14.73 -8.79
CA LYS A 101 -2.88 -15.31 -9.93
C LYS A 101 -2.15 -14.25 -10.75
N ASP A 102 -2.79 -13.10 -10.96
CA ASP A 102 -2.23 -11.98 -11.73
C ASP A 102 -1.08 -11.28 -10.99
N ALA A 103 -0.99 -11.49 -9.68
CA ALA A 103 0.06 -10.97 -8.81
C ALA A 103 1.19 -11.98 -8.55
N ALA A 104 1.21 -13.12 -9.25
CA ALA A 104 2.25 -14.13 -9.07
C ALA A 104 3.67 -13.59 -9.34
N GLY A 105 3.80 -12.55 -10.17
CA GLY A 105 5.06 -11.83 -10.40
C GLY A 105 5.62 -11.09 -9.18
N LEU A 106 4.84 -10.89 -8.12
CA LEU A 106 5.32 -10.34 -6.85
C LEU A 106 5.99 -11.39 -5.95
N ALA A 107 5.83 -12.68 -6.26
CA ALA A 107 6.44 -13.77 -5.52
C ALA A 107 7.86 -14.08 -6.07
N VAL A 108 8.70 -13.06 -6.20
CA VAL A 108 10.08 -13.18 -6.73
C VAL A 108 11.09 -12.62 -5.74
N GLU A 109 12.33 -13.14 -5.78
CA GLU A 109 13.42 -12.61 -4.97
C GLU A 109 13.61 -11.09 -5.16
N GLY A 110 13.85 -10.39 -4.06
CA GLY A 110 13.99 -8.92 -4.04
C GLY A 110 12.67 -8.15 -3.92
N SER A 111 11.52 -8.82 -3.96
CA SER A 111 10.23 -8.18 -3.66
C SER A 111 10.15 -7.76 -2.19
N ARG A 112 9.58 -6.58 -1.94
CA ARG A 112 9.53 -5.97 -0.62
C ARG A 112 8.09 -5.81 -0.18
N PHE A 113 7.85 -5.99 1.11
CA PHE A 113 6.53 -5.90 1.71
C PHE A 113 6.63 -5.11 3.01
N TRP A 114 5.72 -4.18 3.24
CA TRP A 114 5.64 -3.43 4.49
C TRP A 114 4.19 -3.16 4.90
N VAL A 115 3.99 -2.96 6.19
CA VAL A 115 2.67 -2.64 6.74
C VAL A 115 2.42 -1.14 6.61
N VAL A 116 1.31 -0.76 5.97
CA VAL A 116 0.87 0.64 5.90
C VAL A 116 -0.19 0.87 6.96
N ARG A 117 0.04 1.89 7.80
CA ARG A 117 -0.91 2.32 8.84
C ARG A 117 -1.65 3.56 8.33
N PRO A 118 -2.99 3.58 8.36
CA PRO A 118 -3.73 4.80 8.03
C PRO A 118 -3.38 5.89 9.04
N GLU A 119 -2.93 7.04 8.55
CA GLU A 119 -2.70 8.20 9.40
C GLU A 119 -4.03 8.87 9.73
N LEU A 120 -4.22 9.18 11.01
CA LEU A 120 -5.41 9.87 11.50
C LEU A 120 -5.34 11.34 11.08
N SER A 121 -6.00 11.71 9.99
CA SER A 121 -6.22 13.11 9.65
C SER A 121 -7.49 13.60 10.35
N LEU A 122 -7.33 14.45 11.37
CA LEU A 122 -8.42 15.08 12.12
C LEU A 122 -9.01 16.31 11.40
N THR A 123 -8.62 16.58 10.15
CA THR A 123 -8.86 17.87 9.47
C THR A 123 -10.17 17.94 8.69
N ARG A 124 -11.11 17.01 8.89
CA ARG A 124 -12.43 17.05 8.21
C ARG A 124 -13.57 16.88 9.21
N VAL A 125 -13.99 18.00 9.81
CA VAL A 125 -15.32 18.14 10.42
C VAL A 125 -16.30 18.42 9.27
N SER A 126 -17.50 17.85 9.13
CA SER A 126 -18.41 17.29 10.12
C SER A 126 -19.28 16.19 9.48
N GLY A 127 -19.53 15.11 10.23
CA GLY A 127 -20.69 14.23 10.01
C GLY A 127 -20.42 12.77 9.63
N LEU A 128 -19.19 12.30 9.47
CA LEU A 128 -18.94 10.98 8.88
C LEU A 128 -17.87 10.24 9.67
N GLU A 129 -18.27 9.04 10.12
CA GLU A 129 -17.46 7.87 10.45
C GLU A 129 -15.96 8.08 10.21
N THR A 130 -15.14 7.95 11.26
CA THR A 130 -13.72 7.65 11.10
C THR A 130 -13.63 6.33 10.33
N LEU A 131 -13.69 6.42 9.01
CA LEU A 131 -13.32 5.35 8.09
C LEU A 131 -11.83 5.17 8.31
N LEU A 132 -11.50 4.44 9.36
CA LEU A 132 -10.26 3.71 9.50
C LEU A 132 -10.18 2.88 8.23
N GLY A 133 -9.40 3.36 7.25
CA GLY A 133 -9.04 2.54 6.11
C GLY A 133 -8.49 1.21 6.65
N PRO A 134 -8.84 0.06 6.05
CA PRO A 134 -8.30 -1.21 6.52
C PRO A 134 -6.78 -1.11 6.48
N ARG A 135 -6.12 -1.61 7.52
CA ARG A 135 -4.66 -1.78 7.50
C ARG A 135 -4.35 -2.74 6.36
N TYR A 136 -3.28 -2.47 5.63
CA TYR A 136 -2.93 -3.26 4.46
C TYR A 136 -1.42 -3.42 4.37
N ILE A 137 -1.00 -4.48 3.68
CA ILE A 137 0.40 -4.69 3.33
C ILE A 137 0.59 -4.12 1.94
N GLU A 138 1.49 -3.17 1.76
CA GLU A 138 1.90 -2.71 0.43
C GLU A 138 3.05 -3.58 -0.07
N ALA A 139 3.00 -3.98 -1.33
CA ALA A 139 4.00 -4.77 -2.01
C ALA A 139 4.79 -3.91 -3.00
N GLU A 140 6.07 -4.22 -3.20
CA GLU A 140 6.90 -3.66 -4.27
C GLU A 140 7.57 -4.83 -5.02
N PRO A 141 7.47 -4.89 -6.36
CA PRO A 141 8.03 -5.97 -7.15
C PRO A 141 9.56 -5.96 -7.13
N GLY A 142 10.17 -7.15 -7.08
CA GLY A 142 11.59 -7.33 -7.32
C GLY A 142 12.01 -7.17 -8.79
N PRO A 143 13.30 -7.32 -9.11
CA PRO A 143 13.82 -7.23 -10.47
C PRO A 143 13.13 -8.20 -11.44
N ALA A 144 12.87 -7.75 -12.67
CA ALA A 144 12.26 -8.59 -13.70
C ALA A 144 13.15 -9.80 -14.00
N GLY A 145 12.56 -11.01 -13.96
CA GLY A 145 13.28 -12.26 -14.18
C GLY A 145 13.98 -12.86 -12.96
N ALA A 146 13.81 -12.26 -11.77
CA ALA A 146 14.28 -12.85 -10.53
C ALA A 146 13.59 -14.22 -10.25
N PRO A 147 14.29 -15.17 -9.60
CA PRO A 147 13.72 -16.47 -9.29
C PRO A 147 12.53 -16.36 -8.33
N ALA A 148 11.59 -17.30 -8.45
CA ALA A 148 10.41 -17.32 -7.61
C ALA A 148 10.78 -17.58 -6.14
N ALA A 149 10.30 -16.73 -5.24
CA ALA A 149 10.50 -16.84 -3.80
C ALA A 149 9.16 -16.98 -3.08
N ARG A 150 9.16 -17.77 -1.99
CA ARG A 150 7.98 -17.96 -1.13
C ARG A 150 8.16 -17.47 0.29
N SER A 151 9.36 -17.01 0.64
CA SER A 151 9.70 -16.51 1.98
C SER A 151 10.30 -15.13 1.84
N PHE A 152 9.75 -14.17 2.58
CA PHE A 152 10.13 -12.76 2.52
C PHE A 152 10.34 -12.19 3.91
N GLN A 153 11.25 -11.24 4.03
CA GLN A 153 11.39 -10.41 5.22
C GLN A 153 10.49 -9.19 5.07
N GLY A 154 9.53 -9.03 5.98
CA GLY A 154 8.67 -7.87 6.04
C GLY A 154 9.39 -6.67 6.67
N LEU A 155 9.24 -5.50 6.06
CA LEU A 155 9.77 -4.24 6.56
C LEU A 155 8.72 -3.56 7.44
N GLN A 156 9.17 -2.92 8.53
CA GLN A 156 8.29 -2.17 9.44
C GLN A 156 8.03 -0.72 8.98
N THR A 157 8.97 -0.19 8.21
CA THR A 157 8.91 1.16 7.65
C THR A 157 8.93 1.05 6.14
N PRO A 158 8.14 1.85 5.41
CA PRO A 158 8.22 1.90 3.96
C PRO A 158 9.66 2.14 3.49
N PRO A 159 10.15 1.42 2.47
CA PRO A 159 11.42 1.76 1.85
C PRO A 159 11.42 3.23 1.40
N ARG A 160 12.61 3.86 1.37
CA ARG A 160 12.75 5.23 0.86
C ARG A 160 12.20 5.28 -0.57
N GLY A 161 11.18 6.10 -0.81
CA GLY A 161 10.46 6.19 -2.09
C GLY A 161 9.23 5.28 -2.25
N ALA A 162 8.86 4.50 -1.24
CA ALA A 162 7.74 3.56 -1.31
C ALA A 162 6.42 4.10 -0.71
N GLY A 163 6.46 5.24 0.00
CA GLY A 163 5.29 6.07 0.34
C GLY A 163 4.67 6.80 -0.86
N ARG A 164 4.90 6.26 -2.07
CA ARG A 164 4.51 6.81 -3.38
C ARG A 164 3.00 6.70 -3.69
N GLY A 165 2.18 6.34 -2.70
CA GLY A 165 0.72 6.25 -2.85
C GLY A 165 -0.01 7.59 -2.74
N LEU A 166 0.68 8.68 -2.43
CA LEU A 166 0.13 10.02 -2.59
C LEU A 166 0.01 10.32 -4.10
N PRO A 167 -1.12 10.85 -4.59
CA PRO A 167 -1.22 11.31 -5.97
C PRO A 167 -0.07 12.28 -6.27
N GLY A 168 0.78 11.94 -7.25
CA GLY A 168 1.96 12.70 -7.63
C GLY A 168 3.32 12.05 -7.34
N ALA A 169 3.35 10.85 -6.77
CA ALA A 169 4.60 10.33 -6.22
C ALA A 169 5.52 9.57 -7.21
N GLU A 170 5.02 9.10 -8.35
CA GLU A 170 5.89 8.58 -9.42
C GLU A 170 6.54 9.73 -10.20
N GLY A 171 7.84 9.94 -9.98
CA GLY A 171 8.60 11.03 -10.59
C GLY A 171 8.63 12.33 -9.74
N GLY A 172 9.44 13.28 -10.19
CA GLY A 172 9.65 14.57 -9.52
C GLY A 172 11.14 14.88 -9.31
N LEU A 173 11.40 16.05 -8.73
CA LEU A 173 12.75 16.48 -8.37
C LEU A 173 12.94 16.30 -6.87
N GLU A 174 13.76 15.32 -6.48
CA GLU A 174 14.17 15.10 -5.10
C GLU A 174 15.37 15.98 -4.76
N LEU A 175 15.31 16.68 -3.63
CA LEU A 175 16.32 17.64 -3.17
C LEU A 175 16.65 17.39 -1.70
N THR A 176 17.87 17.75 -1.31
CA THR A 176 18.28 17.78 0.10
C THR A 176 18.36 19.22 0.57
N LEU A 177 17.66 19.57 1.64
CA LEU A 177 17.74 20.89 2.26
C LEU A 177 18.49 20.76 3.59
N SER A 178 19.61 21.46 3.73
CA SER A 178 20.42 21.45 4.96
C SER A 178 20.17 22.73 5.75
N GLY A 179 19.77 22.60 7.01
CA GLY A 179 19.55 23.74 7.90
C GLY A 179 20.11 23.50 9.29
N THR A 180 20.27 24.57 10.08
CA THR A 180 20.79 24.48 11.47
C THR A 180 19.79 23.80 12.42
N ARG A 181 18.50 23.87 12.11
CA ARG A 181 17.41 23.27 12.91
C ARG A 181 16.25 22.84 12.02
N LEU A 182 15.51 21.83 12.46
CA LEU A 182 14.34 21.32 11.74
C LEU A 182 13.13 22.26 11.83
N GLY A 183 12.97 22.97 12.96
CA GLY A 183 11.80 23.82 13.23
C GLY A 183 10.50 23.01 13.26
N SER A 184 9.43 23.54 12.68
CA SER A 184 8.11 22.89 12.62
C SER A 184 7.94 21.90 11.47
N VAL A 185 9.01 21.54 10.76
CA VAL A 185 8.94 20.66 9.60
C VAL A 185 8.93 19.20 10.03
N THR A 186 7.97 18.44 9.52
CA THR A 186 7.86 16.99 9.72
C THR A 186 7.71 16.26 8.38
N PRO A 187 8.02 14.96 8.30
CA PRO A 187 7.64 14.16 7.14
C PRO A 187 6.16 14.35 6.79
N GLY A 188 5.84 14.58 5.51
CA GLY A 188 4.49 14.92 5.04
C GLY A 188 4.17 16.42 5.04
N SER A 189 5.00 17.27 5.65
CA SER A 189 4.85 18.73 5.59
C SER A 189 4.86 19.22 4.13
N PRO A 190 4.04 20.24 3.79
CA PRO A 190 3.96 20.73 2.43
C PRO A 190 5.20 21.52 2.02
N VAL A 191 5.62 21.35 0.77
CA VAL A 191 6.51 22.29 0.10
C VAL A 191 5.67 23.22 -0.76
N VAL A 192 5.79 24.53 -0.54
CA VAL A 192 4.94 25.53 -1.17
C VAL A 192 5.74 26.53 -2.00
N TYR A 193 5.15 26.95 -3.12
CA TYR A 193 5.60 28.07 -3.93
C TYR A 193 4.45 29.05 -4.04
N ARG A 194 4.62 30.28 -3.56
CA ARG A 194 3.56 31.31 -3.51
C ARG A 194 2.25 30.77 -2.89
N GLU A 195 2.36 30.13 -1.73
CA GLU A 195 1.23 29.55 -0.98
C GLU A 195 0.53 28.35 -1.67
N VAL A 196 0.95 27.97 -2.87
CA VAL A 196 0.47 26.78 -3.57
C VAL A 196 1.36 25.59 -3.22
N ARG A 197 0.75 24.47 -2.85
CA ARG A 197 1.49 23.21 -2.62
C ARG A 197 2.02 22.68 -3.95
N VAL A 198 3.33 22.47 -4.01
CA VAL A 198 4.06 21.98 -5.19
C VAL A 198 4.92 20.76 -4.90
N GLY A 199 4.88 20.27 -3.67
CA GLY A 199 5.64 19.10 -3.23
C GLY A 199 5.41 18.77 -1.76
N SER A 200 6.24 17.87 -1.25
CA SER A 200 6.15 17.36 0.12
C SER A 200 7.52 17.00 0.70
N VAL A 201 7.65 17.12 2.01
CA VAL A 201 8.80 16.60 2.77
C VAL A 201 8.71 15.07 2.86
N LEU A 202 9.75 14.38 2.41
CA LEU A 202 9.85 12.92 2.44
C LEU A 202 10.39 12.41 3.77
N ALA A 203 11.46 13.03 4.25
CA ALA A 203 12.15 12.63 5.47
C ALA A 203 12.93 13.82 6.05
N ALA A 204 13.25 13.74 7.34
CA ALA A 204 14.11 14.69 8.02
C ALA A 204 14.98 13.92 9.03
N ASP A 205 16.29 14.04 8.89
CA ASP A 205 17.28 13.34 9.70
C ASP A 205 18.41 14.29 10.09
N LEU A 206 19.16 13.96 11.15
CA LEU A 206 20.42 14.65 11.43
C LEU A 206 21.44 14.36 10.33
N SER A 207 22.24 15.36 9.97
CA SER A 207 23.37 15.16 9.06
C SER A 207 24.38 14.16 9.68
N PRO A 208 25.20 13.47 8.86
CA PRO A 208 26.14 12.46 9.38
C PRO A 208 27.13 12.97 10.43
N ASP A 209 27.45 14.27 10.39
CA ASP A 209 28.29 14.96 11.38
C ASP A 209 27.50 15.52 12.58
N SER A 210 26.18 15.32 12.62
CA SER A 210 25.24 15.75 13.67
C SER A 210 25.20 17.28 13.92
N ARG A 211 25.71 18.09 12.99
CA ARG A 211 25.75 19.55 13.12
C ARG A 211 24.56 20.27 12.49
N THR A 212 23.92 19.64 11.52
CA THR A 212 22.81 20.19 10.76
C THR A 212 21.71 19.15 10.65
N VAL A 213 20.55 19.58 10.14
CA VAL A 213 19.45 18.70 9.79
C VAL A 213 19.37 18.64 8.27
N ASP A 214 19.37 17.43 7.73
CA ASP A 214 19.15 17.16 6.31
C ASP A 214 17.68 16.78 6.11
N VAL A 215 16.94 17.63 5.40
CA VAL A 215 15.53 17.45 5.06
C VAL A 215 15.43 17.04 3.60
N GLN A 216 14.92 15.83 3.35
CA GLN A 216 14.65 15.35 2.00
C GLN A 216 13.28 15.83 1.56
N VAL A 217 13.24 16.53 0.44
CA VAL A 217 11.99 17.04 -0.14
C VAL A 217 11.83 16.56 -1.57
N ARG A 218 10.58 16.50 -2.01
CA ARG A 218 10.24 16.16 -3.39
C ARG A 218 9.32 17.22 -3.96
N ILE A 219 9.71 17.75 -5.11
CA ILE A 219 8.89 18.65 -5.93
C ILE A 219 8.18 17.80 -6.98
N ASP A 220 6.87 17.99 -7.13
CA ASP A 220 6.09 17.21 -8.07
C ASP A 220 6.51 17.50 -9.52
N PRO A 221 6.41 16.52 -10.45
CA PRO A 221 6.88 16.65 -11.84
C PRO A 221 6.43 17.93 -12.55
N ALA A 222 5.17 18.34 -12.33
CA ALA A 222 4.58 19.53 -12.94
C ALA A 222 5.30 20.84 -12.54
N TYR A 223 6.00 20.85 -11.40
CA TYR A 223 6.60 22.04 -10.80
C TYR A 223 8.12 22.01 -10.74
N VAL A 224 8.77 20.97 -11.29
CA VAL A 224 10.25 20.85 -11.32
C VAL A 224 10.90 22.08 -11.95
N HIS A 225 10.26 22.65 -12.95
CA HIS A 225 10.70 23.86 -13.63
C HIS A 225 10.73 25.11 -12.73
N LEU A 226 10.17 25.09 -11.52
CA LEU A 226 10.23 26.22 -10.60
C LEU A 226 11.57 26.31 -9.85
N VAL A 227 12.26 25.19 -9.69
CA VAL A 227 13.52 25.12 -8.94
C VAL A 227 14.72 25.32 -9.86
N ARG A 228 15.61 26.19 -9.42
CA ARG A 228 16.88 26.60 -10.06
C ARG A 228 18.01 26.63 -9.05
N GLU A 229 19.25 26.62 -9.53
CA GLU A 229 20.45 26.63 -8.67
C GLU A 229 20.47 27.75 -7.63
N ASN A 230 19.86 28.91 -7.94
CA ASN A 230 19.79 30.06 -7.06
C ASN A 230 18.46 30.20 -6.29
N THR A 231 17.68 29.11 -6.20
CA THR A 231 16.45 29.05 -5.41
C THR A 231 16.77 29.12 -3.93
N ARG A 232 15.95 29.84 -3.16
CA ARG A 232 16.07 29.94 -1.70
C ARG A 232 14.90 29.28 -1.03
N PHE A 233 15.19 28.41 -0.06
CA PHE A 233 14.21 27.67 0.73
C PHE A 233 14.21 28.20 2.17
N TRP A 234 13.05 28.28 2.78
CA TRP A 234 12.92 28.66 4.19
C TRP A 234 11.80 27.90 4.90
N ASN A 235 11.90 27.83 6.22
CA ASN A 235 10.87 27.27 7.08
C ASN A 235 9.66 28.22 7.16
N VAL A 236 8.46 27.71 6.90
CA VAL A 236 7.22 28.42 7.24
C VAL A 236 6.65 27.80 8.51
N SER A 237 6.97 28.43 9.65
CA SER A 237 6.41 28.08 10.95
C SER A 237 5.11 28.86 11.18
N GLY A 238 4.02 28.17 11.52
CA GLY A 238 2.68 28.74 11.72
C GLY A 238 2.51 29.63 12.97
N ILE A 239 3.61 30.12 13.56
CA ILE A 239 3.60 30.99 14.75
C ILE A 239 4.42 32.25 14.43
N GLY A 240 3.84 33.16 13.65
CA GLY A 240 4.35 34.52 13.49
C GLY A 240 3.64 35.44 14.48
N LEU A 241 4.31 35.84 15.57
CA LEU A 241 3.80 36.83 16.51
C LEU A 241 4.41 38.19 16.15
N ASP A 242 3.80 38.94 15.23
CA ASP A 242 4.22 40.32 14.92
C ASP A 242 3.83 41.26 16.07
N LEU A 243 4.76 41.54 16.98
CA LEU A 243 4.62 42.54 18.04
C LEU A 243 5.15 43.90 17.56
N GLY A 244 4.32 44.66 16.84
CA GLY A 244 4.61 46.06 16.52
C GLY A 244 4.38 46.99 17.72
N LEU A 245 5.19 48.04 17.86
CA LEU A 245 5.13 49.06 18.92
C LEU A 245 3.85 49.94 18.91
N GLY A 246 2.81 49.57 18.16
CA GLY A 246 1.57 50.33 17.95
C GLY A 246 0.30 49.65 18.48
N GLY A 247 0.42 48.57 19.26
CA GLY A 247 -0.71 47.88 19.90
C GLY A 247 -1.08 46.55 19.24
N LEU A 248 -1.68 45.68 20.05
CA LEU A 248 -2.01 44.30 19.73
C LEU A 248 -3.17 44.23 18.70
N LYS A 249 -2.87 44.13 17.41
CA LYS A 249 -3.88 43.74 16.40
C LYS A 249 -4.06 42.22 16.42
N LEU A 250 -4.84 41.73 17.37
CA LEU A 250 -5.33 40.35 17.36
C LEU A 250 -6.33 40.20 16.21
N ARG A 251 -5.85 39.85 15.01
CA ARG A 251 -6.69 39.14 14.04
C ARG A 251 -6.78 37.71 14.53
N ALA A 252 -7.79 37.44 15.36
CA ALA A 252 -8.21 36.09 15.71
C ALA A 252 -8.85 35.45 14.46
N GLY A 253 -8.03 35.15 13.45
CA GLY A 253 -8.32 33.98 12.61
C GLY A 253 -8.27 32.79 13.55
N SER A 254 -9.32 31.97 13.53
CA SER A 254 -9.52 30.77 14.34
C SER A 254 -8.20 30.13 14.79
N LEU A 255 -8.12 29.76 16.08
CA LEU A 255 -7.04 28.93 16.65
C LEU A 255 -6.79 27.63 15.84
N GLU A 256 -7.68 27.30 14.90
CA GLU A 256 -7.67 26.22 13.91
C GLU A 256 -6.73 26.45 12.70
N SER A 257 -6.18 27.66 12.51
CA SER A 257 -5.27 28.00 11.38
C SER A 257 -3.78 28.02 11.76
N VAL A 258 -3.39 27.27 12.78
CA VAL A 258 -1.96 26.91 12.95
C VAL A 258 -1.62 25.97 11.81
N LEU A 259 -1.15 26.51 10.69
CA LEU A 259 -0.61 25.73 9.59
C LEU A 259 0.39 24.73 10.17
N ALA A 260 0.15 23.44 9.94
CA ALA A 260 1.19 22.43 10.09
C ALA A 260 2.40 22.96 9.30
N GLY A 261 3.52 23.13 10.00
CA GLY A 261 4.70 23.78 9.45
C GLY A 261 5.07 23.25 8.08
N GLY A 262 5.73 24.07 7.27
CA GLY A 262 6.07 23.71 5.89
C GLY A 262 7.39 24.29 5.46
N ILE A 263 7.71 24.07 4.18
CA ILE A 263 8.87 24.68 3.53
C ILE A 263 8.35 25.51 2.37
N ALA A 264 8.75 26.77 2.31
CA ALA A 264 8.48 27.62 1.17
C ALA A 264 9.76 27.91 0.40
N PHE A 265 9.63 28.23 -0.89
CA PHE A 265 10.76 28.68 -1.68
C PHE A 265 10.41 29.78 -2.66
N ALA A 266 11.44 30.50 -3.09
CA ALA A 266 11.38 31.51 -4.13
C ALA A 266 12.62 31.44 -5.01
N THR A 267 12.41 31.75 -6.29
CA THR A 267 13.46 31.78 -7.30
C THR A 267 13.67 33.24 -7.71
N PRO A 268 14.92 33.73 -7.78
CA PRO A 268 15.20 35.11 -8.18
C PRO A 268 14.69 35.43 -9.58
N ASN A 269 14.39 36.72 -9.84
CA ASN A 269 13.94 37.24 -11.15
C ASN A 269 14.87 36.86 -12.31
N ARG A 270 16.16 36.65 -12.03
CA ARG A 270 17.11 36.04 -12.95
C ARG A 270 17.33 34.59 -12.51
N PRO A 271 16.54 33.63 -13.02
CA PRO A 271 16.71 32.23 -12.66
C PRO A 271 18.07 31.70 -13.13
N GLY A 272 18.70 30.87 -12.29
CA GLY A 272 19.90 30.11 -12.64
C GLY A 272 19.58 28.93 -13.58
N GLN A 273 20.48 27.94 -13.64
CA GLN A 273 20.22 26.73 -14.42
C GLN A 273 19.24 25.78 -13.69
N PRO A 274 18.56 24.88 -14.42
CA PRO A 274 17.83 23.77 -13.80
C PRO A 274 18.75 22.89 -12.96
N VAL A 275 18.25 22.39 -11.83
CA VAL A 275 19.02 21.49 -10.96
C VAL A 275 18.70 20.02 -11.24
N ALA A 276 19.71 19.17 -11.00
CA ALA A 276 19.55 17.73 -11.04
C ALA A 276 18.99 17.17 -9.72
N PRO A 277 18.38 15.97 -9.72
CA PRO A 277 18.00 15.27 -8.49
C PRO A 277 19.18 15.10 -7.53
N GLY A 278 18.91 15.22 -6.23
CA GLY A 278 19.91 15.14 -5.17
C GLY A 278 20.67 16.44 -4.91
N HIS A 279 20.39 17.52 -5.65
CA HIS A 279 21.01 18.82 -5.38
C HIS A 279 20.72 19.29 -3.95
N ARG A 280 21.72 19.92 -3.33
CA ARG A 280 21.67 20.37 -1.94
C ARG A 280 21.45 21.87 -1.86
N PHE A 281 20.42 22.29 -1.14
CA PHE A 281 20.13 23.69 -0.84
C PHE A 281 20.25 23.98 0.65
N GLU A 282 20.42 25.25 0.98
CA GLU A 282 20.32 25.75 2.34
C GLU A 282 18.86 25.95 2.73
N LEU A 283 18.48 25.48 3.92
CA LEU A 283 17.19 25.75 4.54
C LEU A 283 17.36 26.91 5.52
N ALA A 284 16.90 28.09 5.11
CA ALA A 284 16.88 29.26 5.98
C ALA A 284 15.78 29.17 7.05
N GLU A 285 15.98 29.83 8.17
CA GLU A 285 15.00 29.85 9.26
C GLU A 285 13.76 30.69 8.93
N SER A 286 13.95 31.75 8.14
CA SER A 286 12.89 32.67 7.72
C SER A 286 13.18 33.21 6.32
N ALA A 287 12.14 33.74 5.67
CA ALA A 287 12.30 34.45 4.41
C ALA A 287 13.04 35.77 4.61
N ASP A 288 13.87 36.14 3.64
CA ASP A 288 14.29 37.52 3.45
C ASP A 288 13.21 38.29 2.67
N ASP A 289 12.95 39.54 3.05
CA ASP A 289 11.95 40.41 2.41
C ASP A 289 12.17 40.57 0.90
N SER A 290 13.41 40.44 0.42
CA SER A 290 13.74 40.49 -1.00
C SER A 290 13.22 39.27 -1.75
N TRP A 291 13.19 38.09 -1.13
CA TRP A 291 12.77 36.84 -1.76
C TRP A 291 11.28 36.85 -2.06
N LEU A 292 10.49 37.45 -1.16
CA LEU A 292 9.05 37.58 -1.28
C LEU A 292 8.62 38.50 -2.43
N LYS A 293 9.53 39.35 -2.92
CA LYS A 293 9.28 40.28 -4.04
C LYS A 293 9.63 39.68 -5.40
N TRP A 294 10.23 38.49 -5.44
CA TRP A 294 10.65 37.88 -6.70
C TRP A 294 9.47 37.34 -7.51
N THR A 295 9.47 37.72 -8.79
CA THR A 295 8.48 37.38 -9.79
C THR A 295 9.14 36.93 -11.10
N PRO A 296 9.95 35.85 -11.09
CA PRO A 296 10.57 35.34 -12.31
C PRO A 296 9.52 34.81 -13.28
N ASP A 297 9.82 34.93 -14.57
CA ASP A 297 9.13 34.16 -15.58
C ASP A 297 9.76 32.76 -15.66
N LEU A 298 9.01 31.77 -15.19
CA LEU A 298 9.39 30.36 -15.17
C LEU A 298 8.40 29.55 -16.00
N THR A 299 7.93 30.07 -17.13
CA THR A 299 7.09 29.26 -18.03
C THR A 299 7.77 27.94 -18.36
N LEU A 300 6.98 26.86 -18.35
CA LEU A 300 7.33 25.60 -18.98
C LEU A 300 7.83 25.93 -20.39
N GLY A 301 9.12 25.73 -20.65
CA GLY A 301 9.62 25.73 -22.02
C GLY A 301 8.75 24.74 -22.79
N THR A 302 7.90 25.26 -23.66
CA THR A 302 7.30 24.44 -24.72
C THR A 302 8.49 24.07 -25.63
N PRO A 303 8.60 22.82 -26.09
CA PRO A 303 9.76 22.33 -26.84
C PRO A 303 10.19 23.23 -28.01
#